data_AF-A0A292RBK8-F1
#
_entry.id   AF-A0A292RBK8-F1
#
_cell.length_a   1.000
_cell.length_b   1.000
_cell.length_c   1.000
_cell.angle_alpha   90.00
_cell.angle_beta   90.00
_cell.angle_gamma   90.00
#
_symmetry.space_group_name_H-M   'P 1'
#
loop_
_entity.id
_entity.type
_entity.pdbx_description
1 polymer ?
#
loop_
_entity_poly.entity_id
_entity_poly.type
_entity_poly.pdbx_seq_one_letter_code
_entity_poly.pdbx_strand_id
1 'polypeptide(L)'
;MKKILETFKSLYTCEDSGKTHLTLALMFLLPSLLGASIQFLDKDFAEFQTSVIIMALIFAALSIIPILFLIGYYLRFVNQRLSGEKGIPTIDWGSVTRGAKAIPLYLVWALYVAIPFLVYFFILVAVFGGLFLVGGANTLSLILSFFILMVGAFLALIPVFIITPFIMEVYFMYCENFEYHKTLFNPLLPFKFMKKAFKDSMLVALKYLAVSLVVNTAFQFIIGLLFLIIILFGAGIVIFLKASTFDSSPLFISLVILISGLFGMFSAYASQIVGFAYSDNLIEVYKEKIMSTNEELVSETQNEISEAE
;
A
#
# COMPACT_ATOMS: atom_id res chain seq x y z
N MET A 1 -18.62 -14.07 2.48
CA MET A 1 -17.65 -14.53 3.50
C MET A 1 -16.93 -15.83 3.11
N LYS A 2 -17.63 -16.91 2.71
CA LYS A 2 -17.00 -18.20 2.34
C LYS A 2 -15.88 -18.06 1.30
N LYS A 3 -16.15 -17.37 0.18
CA LYS A 3 -15.16 -17.09 -0.88
C LYS A 3 -13.90 -16.36 -0.37
N ILE A 4 -14.08 -15.34 0.46
CA ILE A 4 -12.96 -14.58 1.06
C ILE A 4 -12.08 -15.49 1.91
N LEU A 5 -12.69 -16.35 2.74
CA LEU A 5 -11.96 -17.31 3.56
C LEU A 5 -11.21 -18.34 2.71
N GLU A 6 -11.83 -18.82 1.63
CA GLU A 6 -11.19 -19.73 0.66
C GLU A 6 -10.01 -19.07 -0.04
N THR A 7 -10.12 -17.80 -0.44
CA THR A 7 -9.02 -17.02 -0.99
C THR A 7 -7.86 -16.94 0.02
N PHE A 8 -8.12 -16.58 1.28
CA PHE A 8 -7.07 -16.54 2.30
C PHE A 8 -6.42 -17.91 2.51
N LYS A 9 -7.21 -18.99 2.60
CA LYS A 9 -6.68 -20.36 2.70
C LYS A 9 -5.79 -20.70 1.50
N SER A 10 -6.18 -20.28 0.29
CA SER A 10 -5.40 -20.52 -0.94
C SER A 10 -4.04 -19.81 -0.96
N LEU A 11 -3.83 -18.77 -0.13
CA LEU A 11 -2.52 -18.12 -0.05
C LEU A 11 -1.50 -19.01 0.68
N TYR A 12 -1.95 -19.88 1.58
CA TYR A 12 -1.10 -20.73 2.40
C TYR A 12 -0.82 -22.11 1.80
N THR A 13 -1.32 -22.42 0.58
CA THR A 13 -1.17 -23.74 -0.06
C THR A 13 0.17 -23.93 -0.79
N CYS A 14 1.25 -23.30 -0.33
CA CYS A 14 2.59 -23.43 -0.91
C CYS A 14 3.49 -24.36 -0.08
N GLU A 15 4.53 -24.88 -0.73
CA GLU A 15 5.60 -25.63 -0.06
C GLU A 15 6.31 -24.73 0.95
N ASP A 16 6.60 -25.26 2.15
CA ASP A 16 7.20 -24.52 3.27
C ASP A 16 6.52 -23.18 3.59
N SER A 17 5.18 -23.15 3.53
CA SER A 17 4.33 -21.98 3.77
C SER A 17 4.80 -21.09 4.93
N GLY A 18 5.10 -21.67 6.11
CA GLY A 18 5.59 -20.91 7.26
C GLY A 18 6.88 -20.13 6.99
N LYS A 19 7.87 -20.76 6.33
CA LYS A 19 9.15 -20.13 6.00
C LYS A 19 8.97 -19.05 4.93
N THR A 20 8.14 -19.30 3.92
CA THR A 20 7.85 -18.35 2.85
C THR A 20 7.17 -17.09 3.39
N HIS A 21 6.12 -17.26 4.20
CA HIS A 21 5.43 -16.14 4.84
C HIS A 21 6.31 -15.36 5.82
N LEU A 22 7.15 -16.04 6.61
CA LEU A 22 8.12 -15.39 7.50
C LEU A 22 9.16 -14.57 6.71
N THR A 23 9.71 -15.16 5.64
CA THR A 23 10.71 -14.48 4.80
C THR A 23 10.09 -13.27 4.11
N LEU A 24 8.85 -13.38 3.63
CA LEU A 24 8.10 -12.25 3.09
C LEU A 24 7.90 -11.15 4.14
N ALA A 25 7.54 -11.51 5.38
CA ALA A 25 7.42 -10.54 6.46
C ALA A 25 8.75 -9.81 6.73
N LEU A 26 9.87 -10.53 6.77
CA LEU A 26 11.20 -9.95 6.97
C LEU A 26 11.59 -8.93 5.89
N MET A 27 11.07 -9.03 4.67
CA MET A 27 11.30 -8.02 3.62
C MET A 27 10.67 -6.66 3.96
N PHE A 28 9.72 -6.61 4.89
CA PHE A 28 9.16 -5.36 5.39
C PHE A 28 9.97 -4.74 6.54
N LEU A 29 10.97 -5.43 7.10
CA LEU A 29 11.68 -4.97 8.30
C LEU A 29 12.41 -3.64 8.07
N LEU A 30 13.26 -3.56 7.05
CA LEU A 30 14.03 -2.33 6.74
C LEU A 30 13.11 -1.16 6.37
N PRO A 31 12.10 -1.32 5.49
CA PRO A 31 11.11 -0.27 5.25
C PRO A 31 10.36 0.18 6.50
N SER A 32 10.07 -0.75 7.42
CA SER A 32 9.36 -0.44 8.67
C SER A 32 10.26 0.29 9.67
N LEU A 33 11.55 -0.05 9.74
CA LEU A 33 12.54 0.69 10.53
C LEU A 33 12.76 2.10 10.00
N LEU A 34 12.74 2.28 8.68
CA LEU A 34 12.72 3.61 8.06
C LEU A 34 11.50 4.41 8.52
N GLY A 35 10.30 3.84 8.39
CA GLY A 35 9.05 4.48 8.81
C GLY A 35 9.04 4.84 10.29
N ALA A 36 9.52 3.92 11.15
CA ALA A 36 9.68 4.17 12.57
C ALA A 36 10.66 5.31 12.85
N SER A 37 11.83 5.32 12.19
CA SER A 37 12.84 6.37 12.40
C SER A 37 12.31 7.76 12.05
N ILE A 38 11.53 7.88 10.98
CA ILE A 38 10.94 9.17 10.56
C ILE A 38 9.93 9.69 11.59
N GLN A 39 9.22 8.81 12.31
CA GLN A 39 8.29 9.22 13.37
C GLN A 39 9.00 9.88 14.56
N PHE A 40 10.30 9.62 14.76
CA PHE A 40 11.10 10.23 15.82
C PHE A 40 11.80 11.54 15.39
N LEU A 41 11.48 12.07 14.20
CA LEU A 41 11.94 13.40 13.76
C LEU A 41 11.11 14.55 14.37
N ASP A 42 10.47 14.33 15.52
CA ASP A 42 9.67 15.34 16.23
C ASP A 42 10.55 16.28 17.07
N LYS A 43 10.02 17.47 17.36
CA LYS A 43 10.69 18.55 18.13
C LYS A 43 11.08 18.10 19.54
N ASP A 44 10.36 17.15 20.11
CA ASP A 44 10.63 16.60 21.44
C ASP A 44 11.96 15.82 21.52
N PHE A 45 12.57 15.48 20.37
CA PHE A 45 13.86 14.78 20.27
C PHE A 45 14.92 15.58 19.50
N ALA A 46 14.84 16.92 19.53
CA ALA A 46 15.73 17.82 18.77
C ALA A 46 17.23 17.51 18.96
N GLU A 47 17.65 17.09 20.15
CA GLU A 47 19.05 16.73 20.46
C GLU A 47 19.56 15.51 19.67
N PHE A 48 18.65 14.63 19.22
CA PHE A 48 18.98 13.41 18.48
C PHE A 48 18.64 13.51 16.98
N GLN A 49 18.13 14.65 16.52
CA GLN A 49 17.60 14.82 15.17
C GLN A 49 18.62 14.44 14.08
N THR A 50 19.88 14.87 14.21
CA THR A 50 20.94 14.54 13.25
C THR A 50 21.18 13.03 13.17
N SER A 51 21.25 12.34 14.31
CA SER A 51 21.47 10.89 14.38
C SER A 51 20.29 10.11 13.78
N VAL A 52 19.06 10.55 14.06
CA VAL A 52 17.83 9.96 13.50
C VAL A 52 17.77 10.17 11.97
N ILE A 53 18.16 11.34 11.46
CA ILE A 53 18.24 11.59 10.01
C ILE A 53 19.26 10.65 9.34
N ILE A 54 20.45 10.51 9.91
CA ILE A 54 21.48 9.59 9.38
C ILE A 54 20.96 8.15 9.36
N MET A 55 20.32 7.72 10.45
CA MET A 55 19.71 6.39 10.54
C MET A 55 18.61 6.18 9.50
N ALA A 56 17.73 7.17 9.31
CA ALA A 56 16.69 7.14 8.29
C ALA A 56 17.27 7.07 6.87
N LEU A 57 18.34 7.82 6.58
CA LEU A 57 19.02 7.76 5.27
C LEU A 57 19.64 6.37 5.01
N ILE A 58 20.28 5.77 6.03
CA ILE A 58 20.81 4.40 5.94
C ILE A 58 19.68 3.42 5.67
N PHE A 59 18.59 3.46 6.43
CA PHE A 59 17.45 2.57 6.20
C PHE A 59 16.78 2.81 4.85
N ALA A 60 16.73 4.05 4.36
CA ALA A 60 16.22 4.36 3.02
C ALA A 60 17.07 3.69 1.93
N ALA A 61 18.39 3.81 2.01
CA ALA A 61 19.30 3.15 1.07
C ALA A 61 19.18 1.61 1.15
N LEU A 62 19.13 1.04 2.35
CA LEU A 62 19.01 -0.40 2.55
C LEU A 62 17.63 -0.96 2.14
N SER A 63 16.59 -0.12 2.17
CA SER A 63 15.21 -0.51 1.81
C SER A 63 14.97 -0.63 0.30
N ILE A 64 15.88 -0.13 -0.55
CA ILE A 64 15.72 -0.18 -2.01
C ILE A 64 15.49 -1.63 -2.48
N ILE A 65 16.36 -2.55 -2.08
CA ILE A 65 16.26 -3.96 -2.50
C ILE A 65 14.98 -4.62 -1.98
N PRO A 66 14.64 -4.55 -0.67
CA PRO A 66 13.38 -5.09 -0.17
C PRO A 66 12.14 -4.50 -0.84
N ILE A 67 12.11 -3.19 -1.12
CA ILE A 67 10.97 -2.55 -1.82
C ILE A 67 10.83 -3.11 -3.24
N LEU A 68 11.93 -3.22 -3.99
CA LEU A 68 11.90 -3.80 -5.33
C LEU A 68 11.48 -5.27 -5.30
N PHE A 69 11.96 -6.03 -4.31
CA PHE A 69 11.54 -7.41 -4.09
C PHE A 69 10.03 -7.47 -3.86
N LEU A 70 9.47 -6.66 -2.95
CA LEU A 70 8.05 -6.66 -2.61
C LEU A 70 7.16 -6.28 -3.80
N ILE A 71 7.56 -5.26 -4.58
CA ILE A 71 6.86 -4.86 -5.80
C ILE A 71 6.85 -6.03 -6.78
N GLY A 72 8.02 -6.58 -7.13
CA GLY A 72 8.05 -7.65 -8.12
C GLY A 72 7.45 -8.97 -7.64
N TYR A 73 7.49 -9.24 -6.33
CA TYR A 73 6.82 -10.39 -5.73
C TYR A 73 5.30 -10.25 -5.86
N TYR A 74 4.75 -9.05 -5.67
CA TYR A 74 3.35 -8.77 -5.96
C TYR A 74 2.99 -8.98 -7.44
N LEU A 75 3.81 -8.48 -8.36
CA LEU A 75 3.56 -8.67 -9.79
C LEU A 75 3.64 -10.14 -10.22
N ARG A 76 4.57 -10.92 -9.63
CA ARG A 76 4.64 -12.36 -9.82
C ARG A 76 3.39 -13.07 -9.29
N PHE A 77 2.88 -12.66 -8.14
CA PHE A 77 1.62 -13.19 -7.61
C PHE A 77 0.47 -12.94 -8.59
N VAL A 78 0.35 -11.72 -9.12
CA VAL A 78 -0.67 -11.38 -10.12
C VAL A 78 -0.53 -12.26 -11.36
N ASN A 79 0.66 -12.36 -11.93
CA ASN A 79 0.92 -13.20 -13.11
C ASN A 79 0.58 -14.69 -12.87
N GLN A 80 0.93 -15.20 -11.69
CA GLN A 80 0.61 -16.56 -11.28
C GLN A 80 -0.91 -16.78 -11.22
N ARG A 81 -1.66 -15.83 -10.65
CA ARG A 81 -3.14 -15.88 -10.61
C ARG A 81 -3.78 -15.69 -11.98
N LEU A 82 -3.19 -14.88 -12.84
CA LEU A 82 -3.59 -14.77 -14.25
C LEU A 82 -3.45 -16.12 -14.97
N SER A 83 -2.43 -16.91 -14.62
CA SER A 83 -2.21 -18.26 -15.17
C SER A 83 -3.07 -19.36 -14.51
N GLY A 84 -3.84 -19.03 -13.47
CA GLY A 84 -4.75 -19.97 -12.78
C GLY A 84 -4.10 -20.81 -11.67
N GLU A 85 -2.84 -20.53 -11.33
CA GLU A 85 -2.14 -21.19 -10.24
C GLU A 85 -2.60 -20.66 -8.86
N LYS A 86 -2.42 -21.47 -7.81
CA LYS A 86 -2.78 -21.14 -6.42
C LYS A 86 -1.51 -21.00 -5.55
N GLY A 87 -1.66 -20.42 -4.36
CA GLY A 87 -0.54 -20.10 -3.47
C GLY A 87 0.02 -18.70 -3.66
N ILE A 88 1.06 -18.39 -2.88
CA ILE A 88 1.95 -17.26 -3.12
C ILE A 88 3.16 -17.71 -3.95
N PRO A 89 3.84 -16.81 -4.68
CA PRO A 89 4.98 -17.17 -5.50
C PRO A 89 6.13 -17.72 -4.67
N THR A 90 7.00 -18.51 -5.30
CA THR A 90 8.28 -18.86 -4.69
C THR A 90 9.15 -17.62 -4.50
N ILE A 91 9.84 -17.55 -3.37
CA ILE A 91 10.79 -16.48 -3.08
C ILE A 91 12.03 -16.67 -3.96
N ASP A 92 12.22 -15.75 -4.88
CA ASP A 92 13.34 -15.75 -5.82
C ASP A 92 13.77 -14.30 -6.13
N TRP A 93 15.06 -14.12 -6.40
CA TRP A 93 15.70 -12.85 -6.74
C TRP A 93 15.19 -12.27 -8.05
N GLY A 94 14.61 -13.07 -8.95
CA GLY A 94 13.87 -12.60 -10.12
C GLY A 94 12.75 -11.62 -9.76
N SER A 95 12.23 -11.66 -8.53
CA SER A 95 11.29 -10.65 -8.02
C SER A 95 11.90 -9.25 -7.99
N VAL A 96 13.17 -9.08 -7.63
CA VAL A 96 13.83 -7.76 -7.68
C VAL A 96 13.92 -7.26 -9.12
N THR A 97 14.28 -8.12 -10.06
CA THR A 97 14.35 -7.76 -11.49
C THR A 97 12.98 -7.35 -12.03
N ARG A 98 11.92 -8.09 -11.69
CA ARG A 98 10.54 -7.76 -12.10
C ARG A 98 10.07 -6.44 -11.47
N GLY A 99 10.41 -6.20 -10.19
CA GLY A 99 10.11 -4.95 -9.50
C GLY A 99 10.81 -3.74 -10.11
N ALA A 100 12.12 -3.87 -10.37
CA ALA A 100 12.91 -2.84 -11.03
C ALA A 100 12.37 -2.51 -12.43
N LYS A 101 12.01 -3.54 -13.21
CA LYS A 101 11.42 -3.35 -14.54
C LYS A 101 10.11 -2.59 -14.51
N ALA A 102 9.30 -2.73 -13.46
CA ALA A 102 8.00 -2.07 -13.34
C ALA A 102 8.04 -0.62 -12.84
N ILE A 103 9.19 -0.12 -12.36
CA ILE A 103 9.32 1.26 -11.83
C ILE A 103 8.75 2.32 -12.78
N PRO A 104 9.04 2.33 -14.10
CA PRO A 104 8.48 3.32 -15.02
C PRO A 104 6.95 3.37 -14.99
N LEU A 105 6.29 2.22 -14.93
CA LEU A 105 4.83 2.15 -14.87
C LEU A 105 4.29 2.74 -13.56
N TYR A 106 4.84 2.31 -12.42
CA TYR A 106 4.46 2.83 -11.11
C TYR A 106 4.69 4.34 -11.00
N LEU A 107 5.80 4.84 -11.54
CA LEU A 107 6.12 6.27 -11.54
C LEU A 107 5.10 7.08 -12.34
N VAL A 108 4.79 6.65 -13.57
CA VAL A 108 3.83 7.38 -14.42
C VAL A 108 2.43 7.40 -13.79
N TRP A 109 1.96 6.26 -13.26
CA TRP A 109 0.66 6.20 -12.59
C TRP A 109 0.64 6.98 -11.27
N ALA A 110 1.75 6.97 -10.51
CA ALA A 110 1.88 7.81 -9.33
C ALA A 110 1.77 9.29 -9.69
N LEU A 111 2.39 9.73 -10.79
CA LEU A 111 2.27 11.12 -11.27
C LEU A 111 0.85 11.44 -11.74
N TYR A 112 0.18 10.53 -12.45
CA TYR A 112 -1.21 10.72 -12.89
C TYR A 112 -2.18 10.88 -11.72
N VAL A 113 -1.92 10.26 -10.57
CA VAL A 113 -2.73 10.43 -9.35
C VAL A 113 -2.26 11.64 -8.53
N ALA A 114 -0.95 11.81 -8.36
CA ALA A 114 -0.38 12.83 -7.48
C ALA A 114 -0.59 14.25 -8.02
N ILE A 115 -0.45 14.49 -9.33
CA ILE A 115 -0.57 15.84 -9.89
C ILE A 115 -1.98 16.42 -9.66
N PRO A 116 -3.09 15.74 -10.06
CA PRO A 116 -4.44 16.25 -9.77
C PRO A 116 -4.70 16.41 -8.28
N PHE A 117 -4.22 15.47 -7.45
CA PHE A 117 -4.39 15.53 -6.00
C PHE A 117 -3.67 16.74 -5.39
N LEU A 118 -2.43 17.00 -5.80
CA LEU A 118 -1.66 18.17 -5.36
C LEU A 118 -2.30 19.47 -5.82
N VAL A 119 -2.77 19.56 -7.07
CA VAL A 119 -3.49 20.75 -7.56
C VAL A 119 -4.73 21.02 -6.70
N TYR A 120 -5.53 20.00 -6.44
CA TYR A 120 -6.72 20.12 -5.58
C TYR A 120 -6.33 20.54 -4.14
N PHE A 121 -5.28 19.94 -3.58
CA PHE A 121 -4.79 20.29 -2.25
C PHE A 121 -4.30 21.74 -2.16
N PHE A 122 -3.55 22.23 -3.15
CA PHE A 122 -3.11 23.63 -3.20
C PHE A 122 -4.29 24.60 -3.29
N ILE A 123 -5.34 24.25 -4.05
CA ILE A 123 -6.57 25.05 -4.10
C ILE A 123 -7.21 25.11 -2.72
N LEU A 124 -7.32 23.97 -2.01
CA LEU A 124 -7.86 23.96 -0.64
C LEU A 124 -7.05 24.80 0.33
N VAL A 125 -5.72 24.72 0.28
CA VAL A 125 -4.84 25.52 1.13
C VAL A 125 -4.98 27.01 0.82
N ALA A 126 -5.11 27.38 -0.46
CA ALA A 126 -5.34 28.77 -0.86
C ALA A 126 -6.69 29.30 -0.36
N VAL A 127 -7.76 28.49 -0.45
CA VAL A 127 -9.08 28.83 0.10
C VAL A 127 -9.02 28.98 1.61
N PHE A 128 -8.33 28.06 2.31
CA PHE A 128 -8.07 28.15 3.75
C PHE A 128 -7.37 29.46 4.11
N GLY A 129 -6.25 29.76 3.43
CA GLY A 129 -5.46 30.98 3.69
C GLY A 129 -6.26 32.25 3.41
N GLY A 130 -7.04 32.29 2.33
CA GLY A 130 -7.89 33.43 1.99
C GLY A 130 -8.99 33.69 3.03
N LEU A 131 -9.67 32.64 3.50
CA LEU A 131 -10.69 32.76 4.55
C LEU A 131 -10.09 33.20 5.89
N PHE A 132 -8.93 32.67 6.24
CA PHE A 132 -8.20 33.07 7.45
C PHE A 132 -7.79 34.55 7.42
N LEU A 133 -7.31 35.04 6.27
CA LEU A 133 -6.92 36.44 6.09
C LEU A 133 -8.11 37.41 6.13
N VAL A 134 -9.27 37.01 5.58
CA VAL A 134 -10.48 37.86 5.55
C VAL A 134 -11.21 37.85 6.90
N GLY A 135 -11.29 36.71 7.57
CA GLY A 135 -11.98 36.57 8.86
C GLY A 135 -11.16 37.02 10.07
N GLY A 136 -9.85 37.20 9.92
CA GLY A 136 -8.91 37.43 11.01
C GLY A 136 -8.76 36.21 11.92
N ALA A 137 -7.94 36.34 12.97
CA ALA A 137 -7.67 35.29 13.95
C ALA A 137 -8.82 35.08 14.97
N ASN A 138 -10.08 35.26 14.54
CA ASN A 138 -11.22 34.95 15.39
C ASN A 138 -11.47 33.43 15.41
N THR A 139 -11.90 32.91 16.57
CA THR A 139 -12.06 31.47 16.80
C THR A 139 -13.03 30.82 15.81
N LEU A 140 -14.06 31.54 15.37
CA LEU A 140 -15.06 31.03 14.42
C LEU A 140 -14.47 30.81 13.02
N SER A 141 -13.66 31.77 12.54
CA SER A 141 -12.95 31.71 11.26
C SER A 141 -11.92 30.58 11.24
N LEU A 142 -11.21 30.38 12.36
CA LEU A 142 -10.28 29.25 12.51
C LEU A 142 -11.00 27.90 12.43
N ILE A 143 -12.10 27.73 13.17
CA ILE A 143 -12.90 26.50 13.16
C ILE A 143 -13.46 26.24 11.76
N LEU A 144 -14.08 27.25 11.13
CA LEU A 144 -14.68 27.09 9.80
C LEU A 144 -13.62 26.73 8.74
N SER A 145 -12.48 27.43 8.76
CA SER A 145 -11.39 27.17 7.82
C SER A 145 -10.80 25.78 8.02
N PHE A 146 -10.63 25.32 9.27
CA PHE A 146 -10.20 23.96 9.57
C PHE A 146 -11.20 22.91 9.05
N PHE A 147 -12.50 23.11 9.27
CA PHE A 147 -13.54 22.21 8.76
C PHE A 147 -13.53 22.14 7.22
N ILE A 148 -13.37 23.26 6.53
CA ILE A 148 -13.27 23.30 5.06
C ILE A 148 -12.04 22.52 4.59
N LEU A 149 -10.90 22.69 5.24
CA LEU A 149 -9.67 21.97 4.89
C LEU A 149 -9.84 20.46 5.12
N MET A 150 -10.41 20.07 6.27
CA MET A 150 -10.65 18.68 6.62
C MET A 150 -11.65 18.00 5.66
N VAL A 151 -12.86 18.57 5.51
CA VAL A 151 -13.91 18.04 4.63
C VAL A 151 -13.44 18.05 3.17
N GLY A 152 -12.78 19.14 2.74
CA GLY A 152 -12.17 19.23 1.43
C GLY A 152 -11.17 18.12 1.17
N ALA A 153 -10.27 17.85 2.12
CA ALA A 153 -9.30 16.76 2.01
C ALA A 153 -9.99 15.39 1.93
N PHE A 154 -11.05 15.15 2.72
CA PHE A 154 -11.85 13.92 2.64
C PHE A 154 -12.53 13.74 1.27
N LEU A 155 -13.06 14.82 0.68
CA LEU A 155 -13.66 14.77 -0.65
C LEU A 155 -12.65 14.37 -1.74
N ALA A 156 -11.36 14.71 -1.58
CA ALA A 156 -10.29 14.29 -2.50
C ALA A 156 -10.09 12.77 -2.52
N LEU A 157 -10.39 12.09 -1.41
CA LEU A 157 -10.16 10.65 -1.27
C LEU A 157 -11.19 9.82 -2.05
N ILE A 158 -12.39 10.36 -2.28
CA ILE A 158 -13.47 9.67 -3.01
C ILE A 158 -13.05 9.30 -4.44
N PRO A 159 -12.62 10.24 -5.31
CA PRO A 159 -12.19 9.88 -6.66
C PRO A 159 -10.97 8.96 -6.67
N VAL A 160 -10.03 9.12 -5.72
CA VAL A 160 -8.88 8.23 -5.56
C VAL A 160 -9.33 6.80 -5.24
N PHE A 161 -10.26 6.65 -4.29
CA PHE A 161 -10.82 5.35 -3.94
C PHE A 161 -11.52 4.69 -5.13
N ILE A 162 -12.31 5.45 -5.90
CA ILE A 162 -13.04 4.95 -7.07
C ILE A 162 -12.08 4.52 -8.19
N ILE A 163 -11.03 5.29 -8.47
CA ILE A 163 -10.12 4.97 -9.59
C ILE A 163 -9.13 3.84 -9.26
N THR A 164 -8.78 3.64 -7.98
CA THR A 164 -7.78 2.68 -7.51
C THR A 164 -7.95 1.24 -8.06
N PRO A 165 -9.12 0.59 -7.98
CA PRO A 165 -9.30 -0.77 -8.55
C PRO A 165 -8.94 -0.82 -10.04
N PHE A 166 -9.33 0.19 -10.80
CA PHE A 166 -9.09 0.24 -12.25
C PHE A 166 -7.63 0.54 -12.60
N ILE A 167 -6.90 1.24 -11.73
CA ILE A 167 -5.43 1.36 -11.85
C ILE A 167 -4.76 0.01 -11.56
N MET A 168 -5.26 -0.77 -10.59
CA MET A 168 -4.74 -2.13 -10.35
C MET A 168 -4.91 -3.03 -11.58
N GLU A 169 -6.04 -2.94 -12.27
CA GLU A 169 -6.28 -3.65 -13.52
C GLU A 169 -5.29 -3.26 -14.64
N VAL A 170 -4.74 -2.03 -14.64
CA VAL A 170 -3.63 -1.66 -15.54
C VAL A 170 -2.36 -2.44 -15.20
N TYR A 171 -2.04 -2.61 -13.91
CA TYR A 171 -0.93 -3.46 -13.51
C TYR A 171 -1.18 -4.93 -13.84
N PHE A 172 -2.44 -5.40 -13.81
CA PHE A 172 -2.77 -6.76 -14.22
C PHE A 172 -2.51 -6.98 -15.71
N MET A 173 -2.90 -6.01 -16.56
CA MET A 173 -2.58 -6.03 -17.99
C MET A 173 -1.07 -6.08 -18.24
N TYR A 174 -0.28 -5.33 -17.47
CA TYR A 174 1.18 -5.44 -17.54
C TYR A 174 1.68 -6.83 -17.13
N CYS A 175 1.09 -7.42 -16.09
CA CYS A 175 1.48 -8.75 -15.58
C CYS A 175 1.11 -9.92 -16.48
N GLU A 176 0.31 -9.74 -17.54
CA GLU A 176 0.02 -10.81 -18.50
C GLU A 176 1.32 -11.33 -19.12
N ASN A 177 2.14 -10.41 -19.68
CA ASN A 177 3.37 -10.75 -20.39
C ASN A 177 4.61 -10.02 -19.86
N PHE A 178 4.45 -9.09 -18.91
CA PHE A 178 5.49 -8.17 -18.42
C PHE A 178 6.15 -7.32 -19.51
N GLU A 179 5.38 -6.95 -20.52
CA GLU A 179 5.82 -6.12 -21.63
C GLU A 179 5.17 -4.74 -21.59
N TYR A 180 5.92 -3.76 -22.09
CA TYR A 180 5.42 -2.39 -22.18
C TYR A 180 4.64 -2.19 -23.47
N HIS A 181 3.39 -1.75 -23.32
CA HIS A 181 2.56 -1.30 -24.42
C HIS A 181 2.19 0.17 -24.22
N LYS A 182 2.06 0.92 -25.33
CA LYS A 182 1.65 2.34 -25.29
C LYS A 182 0.32 2.54 -24.54
N THR A 183 -0.55 1.54 -24.59
CA THR A 183 -1.84 1.51 -23.90
C THR A 183 -1.70 1.58 -22.37
N LEU A 184 -0.67 0.95 -21.78
CA LEU A 184 -0.45 0.93 -20.32
C LEU A 184 -0.17 2.32 -19.72
N PHE A 185 0.31 3.25 -20.54
CA PHE A 185 0.62 4.62 -20.12
C PHE A 185 -0.49 5.62 -20.48
N ASN A 186 -1.62 5.14 -21.01
CA ASN A 186 -2.75 6.00 -21.35
C ASN A 186 -3.56 6.34 -20.07
N PRO A 187 -3.64 7.62 -19.65
CA PRO A 187 -4.36 8.02 -18.44
C PRO A 187 -5.87 7.74 -18.51
N LEU A 188 -6.42 7.52 -19.71
CA LEU A 188 -7.84 7.19 -19.92
C LEU A 188 -8.13 5.69 -19.80
N LEU A 189 -7.10 4.84 -19.68
CA LEU A 189 -7.27 3.38 -19.62
C LEU A 189 -8.15 2.92 -18.43
N PRO A 190 -7.96 3.41 -17.19
CA PRO A 190 -8.84 3.10 -16.07
C PRO A 190 -10.30 3.44 -16.32
N PHE A 191 -10.59 4.53 -17.04
CA PHE A 191 -11.98 4.89 -17.39
C PHE A 191 -12.59 3.92 -18.41
N LYS A 192 -11.77 3.33 -19.30
CA LYS A 192 -12.23 2.26 -20.20
C LYS A 192 -12.59 1.01 -19.40
N PHE A 193 -11.75 0.61 -18.44
CA PHE A 193 -12.03 -0.53 -17.56
C PHE A 193 -13.25 -0.27 -16.68
N MET A 194 -13.36 0.93 -16.14
CA MET A 194 -14.51 1.38 -15.37
C MET A 194 -15.82 1.15 -16.13
N LYS A 195 -15.90 1.54 -17.41
CA LYS A 195 -17.11 1.31 -18.22
C LYS A 195 -17.48 -0.17 -18.36
N LYS A 196 -16.51 -1.09 -18.34
CA LYS A 196 -16.73 -2.53 -18.51
C LYS A 196 -17.06 -3.24 -17.19
N ALA A 197 -16.34 -2.91 -16.12
CA ALA A 197 -16.31 -3.70 -14.89
C ALA A 197 -16.72 -2.93 -13.62
N PHE A 198 -17.26 -1.70 -13.73
CA PHE A 198 -17.47 -0.79 -12.59
C PHE A 198 -18.09 -1.47 -11.36
N LYS A 199 -19.27 -2.08 -11.54
CA LYS A 199 -20.05 -2.65 -10.45
C LYS A 199 -19.30 -3.76 -9.73
N ASP A 200 -18.67 -4.65 -10.48
CA ASP A 200 -18.03 -5.85 -9.93
C ASP A 200 -16.70 -5.48 -9.25
N SER A 201 -15.85 -4.67 -9.91
CA SER A 201 -14.59 -4.18 -9.33
C SER A 201 -14.81 -3.32 -8.07
N MET A 202 -15.82 -2.45 -8.07
CA MET A 202 -16.18 -1.65 -6.89
C MET A 202 -16.74 -2.51 -5.75
N LEU A 203 -17.53 -3.53 -6.06
CA LEU A 203 -18.04 -4.45 -5.05
C LEU A 203 -16.90 -5.22 -4.36
N VAL A 204 -15.88 -5.63 -5.13
CA VAL A 204 -14.67 -6.24 -4.56
C VAL A 204 -13.92 -5.22 -3.70
N ALA A 205 -13.71 -3.99 -4.17
CA ALA A 205 -13.04 -2.93 -3.41
C ALA A 205 -13.74 -2.64 -2.06
N LEU A 206 -15.06 -2.51 -2.05
CA LEU A 206 -15.85 -2.27 -0.82
C LEU A 206 -15.78 -3.45 0.16
N LYS A 207 -15.84 -4.68 -0.34
CA LYS A 207 -15.68 -5.89 0.51
C LYS A 207 -14.30 -5.89 1.17
N TYR A 208 -13.26 -5.62 0.40
CA TYR A 208 -11.88 -5.64 0.91
C TYR A 208 -11.53 -4.42 1.75
N LEU A 209 -12.25 -3.29 1.63
CA LEU A 209 -12.21 -2.21 2.60
C LEU A 209 -12.69 -2.69 3.97
N ALA A 210 -13.83 -3.40 4.03
CA ALA A 210 -14.33 -3.96 5.29
C ALA A 210 -13.39 -5.04 5.87
N VAL A 211 -12.86 -5.93 5.01
CA VAL A 211 -11.88 -6.94 5.44
C VAL A 211 -10.61 -6.29 5.98
N SER A 212 -10.09 -5.27 5.29
CA SER A 212 -8.90 -4.53 5.73
C SER A 212 -9.13 -3.88 7.09
N LEU A 213 -10.31 -3.29 7.33
CA LEU A 213 -10.65 -2.71 8.63
C LEU A 213 -10.65 -3.77 9.75
N VAL A 214 -11.28 -4.93 9.51
CA VAL A 214 -11.32 -6.02 10.50
C VAL A 214 -9.93 -6.57 10.80
N VAL A 215 -9.16 -6.87 9.75
CA VAL A 215 -7.81 -7.45 9.88
C VAL A 215 -6.87 -6.45 10.58
N ASN A 216 -6.85 -5.20 10.13
CA ASN A 216 -6.00 -4.18 10.76
C ASN A 216 -6.41 -3.94 12.21
N THR A 217 -7.70 -3.87 12.53
CA THR A 217 -8.17 -3.72 13.91
C THR A 217 -7.70 -4.90 14.78
N ALA A 218 -7.87 -6.14 14.31
CA ALA A 218 -7.41 -7.33 15.04
C ALA A 218 -5.89 -7.34 15.24
N PHE A 219 -5.10 -6.97 14.22
CA PHE A 219 -3.65 -6.85 14.32
C PHE A 219 -3.23 -5.74 15.31
N GLN A 220 -3.91 -4.60 15.31
CA GLN A 220 -3.63 -3.51 16.26
C GLN A 220 -3.93 -3.93 17.70
N PHE A 221 -4.95 -4.75 17.95
CA PHE A 221 -5.18 -5.32 19.29
C PHE A 221 -4.05 -6.25 19.73
N ILE A 222 -3.57 -7.13 18.84
CA ILE A 222 -2.44 -8.03 19.14
C ILE A 222 -1.17 -7.24 19.42
N ILE A 223 -0.85 -6.26 18.57
CA ILE A 223 0.30 -5.38 18.72
C ILE A 223 0.20 -4.56 20.01
N GLY A 224 -0.97 -3.99 20.30
CA GLY A 224 -1.22 -3.22 21.52
C GLY A 224 -1.03 -4.04 22.79
N LEU A 225 -1.44 -5.31 22.79
CA LEU A 225 -1.21 -6.22 23.91
C LEU A 225 0.28 -6.56 24.08
N LEU A 226 1.00 -6.80 22.99
CA LEU A 226 2.45 -7.01 23.03
C LEU A 226 3.19 -5.77 23.54
N PHE A 227 2.79 -4.57 23.10
CA PHE A 227 3.37 -3.32 23.56
C PHE A 227 3.14 -3.09 25.06
N LEU A 228 1.95 -3.39 25.57
CA LEU A 228 1.65 -3.32 27.00
C LEU A 228 2.54 -4.27 27.82
N ILE A 229 2.76 -5.50 27.34
CA ILE A 229 3.69 -6.44 27.99
C ILE A 229 5.12 -5.85 28.02
N ILE A 230 5.61 -5.33 26.89
CA ILE A 230 6.96 -4.75 26.81
C ILE A 230 7.12 -3.56 27.76
N ILE A 231 6.14 -2.66 27.83
CA ILE A 231 6.16 -1.53 28.78
C ILE A 231 6.15 -2.02 30.22
N LEU A 232 5.33 -3.02 30.57
CA LEU A 232 5.27 -3.54 31.94
C LEU A 232 6.60 -4.17 32.36
N PHE A 233 7.26 -4.92 31.46
CA PHE A 233 8.60 -5.44 31.70
C PHE A 233 9.65 -4.32 31.78
N GLY A 234 9.59 -3.34 30.87
CA GLY A 234 10.51 -2.19 30.85
C GLY A 234 10.40 -1.33 32.11
N ALA A 235 9.18 -1.01 32.55
CA ALA A 235 8.91 -0.29 33.79
C ALA A 235 9.39 -1.08 35.01
N GLY A 236 9.20 -2.41 35.03
CA GLY A 236 9.74 -3.28 36.07
C GLY A 236 11.27 -3.22 36.15
N ILE A 237 11.95 -3.17 35.01
CA ILE A 237 13.42 -3.04 34.91
C ILE A 237 13.86 -1.64 35.38
N VAL A 238 13.19 -0.56 35.00
CA VAL A 238 13.53 0.81 35.43
C VAL A 238 13.34 0.98 36.94
N ILE A 239 12.25 0.46 37.50
CA ILE A 239 11.98 0.44 38.95
C ILE A 239 13.06 -0.37 39.68
N PHE A 240 13.45 -1.54 39.13
CA PHE A 240 14.50 -2.38 39.70
C PHE A 240 15.90 -1.73 39.64
N LEU A 241 16.22 -1.04 38.54
CA LEU A 241 17.52 -0.39 38.32
C LEU A 241 17.64 0.99 38.97
N LYS A 242 16.55 1.54 39.56
CA LYS A 242 16.50 2.92 40.10
C LYS A 242 17.04 3.97 39.12
N ALA A 243 16.86 3.76 37.83
CA ALA A 243 17.43 4.62 36.80
C ALA A 243 16.53 5.83 36.58
N SER A 244 16.94 7.01 37.06
CA SER A 244 16.19 8.27 36.93
C SER A 244 16.29 8.95 35.56
N THR A 245 17.02 8.36 34.60
CA THR A 245 17.34 8.98 33.30
C THR A 245 17.18 8.04 32.09
N PHE A 246 16.35 7.00 32.20
CA PHE A 246 16.20 6.01 31.11
C PHE A 246 15.57 6.61 29.84
N ASP A 247 14.63 7.55 30.03
CA ASP A 247 13.73 8.06 28.98
C ASP A 247 14.40 8.95 27.92
N SER A 248 15.63 9.42 28.16
CA SER A 248 16.39 10.29 27.24
C SER A 248 17.70 9.69 26.73
N SER A 249 17.94 8.39 26.97
CA SER A 249 19.15 7.74 26.49
C SER A 249 19.07 7.39 24.98
N PRO A 250 20.15 7.58 24.20
CA PRO A 250 20.20 7.15 22.79
C PRO A 250 19.87 5.66 22.58
N LEU A 251 20.17 4.83 23.60
CA LEU A 251 19.86 3.41 23.62
C LEU A 251 18.36 3.16 23.73
N PHE A 252 17.65 3.94 24.55
CA PHE A 252 16.20 3.86 24.66
C PHE A 252 15.53 4.22 23.33
N ILE A 253 15.92 5.34 22.71
CA ILE A 253 15.37 5.76 21.40
C ILE A 253 15.61 4.68 20.33
N SER A 254 16.81 4.12 20.27
CA SER A 254 17.13 3.04 19.33
C SER A 254 16.29 1.78 19.56
N LEU A 255 16.01 1.44 20.83
CA LEU A 255 15.15 0.31 21.20
C LEU A 255 13.69 0.55 20.82
N VAL A 256 13.17 1.78 21.02
CA VAL A 256 11.81 2.12 20.60
C VAL A 256 11.67 2.08 19.09
N ILE A 257 12.65 2.62 18.33
CA ILE A 257 12.68 2.51 16.87
C ILE A 257 12.65 1.05 16.42
N LEU A 258 13.44 0.17 17.05
CA LEU A 258 13.47 -1.25 16.74
C LEU A 258 12.11 -1.92 16.99
N ILE A 259 11.49 -1.68 18.14
CA ILE A 259 10.18 -2.24 18.49
C ILE A 259 9.09 -1.73 17.54
N SER A 260 9.06 -0.42 17.29
CA SER A 260 8.12 0.20 16.33
C SER A 260 8.31 -0.35 14.92
N GLY A 261 9.56 -0.58 14.49
CA GLY A 261 9.87 -1.21 13.22
C GLY A 261 9.39 -2.66 13.12
N LEU A 262 9.53 -3.46 14.19
CA LEU A 262 9.01 -4.83 14.23
C LEU A 262 7.48 -4.85 14.15
N PHE A 263 6.79 -3.93 14.84
CA PHE A 263 5.34 -3.82 14.73
C PHE A 263 4.90 -3.34 13.35
N GLY A 264 5.59 -2.37 12.78
CA GLY A 264 5.38 -1.91 11.40
C GLY A 264 5.51 -3.07 10.40
N MET A 265 6.52 -3.94 10.60
CA MET A 265 6.75 -5.11 9.75
C MET A 265 5.54 -6.07 9.75
N PHE A 266 5.02 -6.43 10.93
CA PHE A 266 3.84 -7.29 11.03
C PHE A 266 2.58 -6.64 10.46
N SER A 267 2.38 -5.34 10.68
CA SER A 267 1.24 -4.61 10.14
C SER A 267 1.29 -4.50 8.61
N ALA A 268 2.47 -4.23 8.05
CA ALA A 268 2.69 -4.18 6.61
C ALA A 268 2.49 -5.55 5.96
N TYR A 269 3.01 -6.62 6.57
CA TYR A 269 2.77 -7.98 6.13
C TYR A 269 1.27 -8.34 6.15
N ALA A 270 0.55 -8.03 7.24
CA ALA A 270 -0.89 -8.26 7.32
C ALA A 270 -1.65 -7.54 6.19
N SER A 271 -1.29 -6.28 5.95
CA SER A 271 -1.83 -5.48 4.85
C SER A 271 -1.54 -6.11 3.48
N GLN A 272 -0.33 -6.64 3.28
CA GLN A 272 0.06 -7.32 2.05
C GLN A 272 -0.77 -8.59 1.80
N ILE A 273 -1.04 -9.39 2.84
CA ILE A 273 -1.87 -10.60 2.73
C ILE A 273 -3.31 -10.25 2.35
N VAL A 274 -3.87 -9.17 2.93
CA VAL A 274 -5.18 -8.64 2.49
C VAL A 274 -5.11 -8.15 1.04
N GLY A 275 -4.01 -7.49 0.65
CA GLY A 275 -3.77 -7.02 -0.71
C GLY A 275 -3.69 -8.14 -1.75
N PHE A 276 -3.08 -9.27 -1.43
CA PHE A 276 -3.10 -10.47 -2.29
C PHE A 276 -4.50 -11.03 -2.44
N ALA A 277 -5.23 -11.17 -1.34
CA ALA A 277 -6.60 -11.67 -1.39
C ALA A 277 -7.53 -10.73 -2.19
N TYR A 278 -7.35 -9.42 -2.04
CA TYR A 278 -8.03 -8.40 -2.82
C TYR A 278 -7.73 -8.54 -4.31
N SER A 279 -6.44 -8.67 -4.65
CA SER A 279 -5.99 -8.78 -6.04
C SER A 279 -6.48 -10.08 -6.68
N ASP A 280 -6.48 -11.21 -5.98
CA ASP A 280 -7.01 -12.49 -6.47
C ASP A 280 -8.48 -12.36 -6.91
N ASN A 281 -9.32 -11.71 -6.10
CA ASN A 281 -10.74 -11.50 -6.43
C ASN A 281 -10.92 -10.45 -7.53
N LEU A 282 -10.03 -9.46 -7.63
CA LEU A 282 -10.09 -8.46 -8.69
C LEU A 282 -9.60 -9.03 -10.04
N ILE A 283 -8.65 -9.97 -10.01
CA ILE A 283 -8.15 -10.68 -11.20
C ILE A 283 -9.26 -11.53 -11.83
N GLU A 284 -10.13 -12.15 -11.04
CA GLU A 284 -11.30 -12.85 -11.58
C GLU A 284 -12.20 -11.91 -12.38
N VAL A 285 -12.52 -10.73 -11.84
CA VAL A 285 -13.30 -9.70 -12.57
C VAL A 285 -12.57 -9.25 -13.83
N TYR A 286 -11.25 -9.02 -13.73
CA TYR A 286 -10.42 -8.64 -14.86
C TYR A 286 -10.48 -9.67 -16.00
N LYS A 287 -10.32 -10.96 -15.69
CA LYS A 287 -10.42 -12.04 -16.68
C LYS A 287 -11.79 -12.09 -17.35
N GLU A 288 -12.85 -11.99 -16.55
CA GLU A 288 -14.23 -12.15 -17.02
C GLU A 288 -14.77 -10.96 -17.81
N LYS A 289 -14.30 -9.73 -17.52
CA LYS A 289 -14.91 -8.49 -18.05
C LYS A 289 -13.98 -7.63 -18.90
N ILE A 290 -12.66 -7.82 -18.79
CA ILE A 290 -11.68 -6.97 -19.46
C ILE A 290 -10.89 -7.79 -20.48
N MET A 291 -10.32 -8.91 -20.06
CA MET A 291 -9.52 -9.78 -20.93
C MET A 291 -10.38 -10.48 -21.99
N SER A 292 -11.45 -11.18 -21.57
CA SER A 292 -12.40 -11.86 -22.47
C SER A 292 -12.98 -10.94 -23.55
N THR A 293 -13.41 -9.74 -23.18
CA THR A 293 -13.97 -8.75 -24.11
C THR A 293 -12.92 -8.19 -25.07
N ASN A 294 -11.64 -8.17 -24.70
CA ASN A 294 -10.58 -7.77 -25.63
C ASN A 294 -10.28 -8.89 -26.63
N GLU A 295 -10.39 -10.16 -26.24
CA GLU A 295 -10.22 -11.31 -27.14
C GLU A 295 -11.39 -11.43 -28.13
N GLU A 296 -12.64 -11.19 -27.70
CA GLU A 296 -13.82 -11.15 -28.58
C GLU A 296 -13.73 -10.06 -29.65
N LEU A 297 -13.25 -8.87 -29.30
CA LEU A 297 -13.06 -7.78 -30.27
C LEU A 297 -11.99 -8.11 -31.33
N VAL A 298 -10.97 -8.88 -30.98
CA VAL A 298 -9.91 -9.27 -31.91
C VAL A 298 -10.39 -10.39 -32.85
N SER A 299 -11.21 -11.32 -32.37
CA SER A 299 -11.76 -12.40 -33.20
C SER A 299 -12.84 -11.93 -34.17
N GLU A 300 -13.70 -10.98 -33.77
CA GLU A 300 -14.68 -10.36 -34.68
C GLU A 300 -13.99 -9.59 -35.82
N THR A 301 -12.94 -8.83 -35.51
CA THR A 301 -12.18 -8.07 -36.53
C THR A 301 -11.45 -9.00 -37.52
N GLN A 302 -10.98 -10.16 -37.08
CA GLN A 302 -10.33 -11.15 -37.96
C GLN A 302 -11.31 -11.89 -38.85
N ASN A 303 -12.52 -12.19 -38.35
CA ASN A 303 -13.56 -12.84 -39.16
C ASN A 303 -14.10 -11.91 -40.25
N GLU A 304 -14.31 -10.62 -39.96
CA GLU A 304 -14.74 -9.62 -40.95
C GLU A 304 -13.72 -9.40 -42.08
N ILE A 305 -12.42 -9.56 -41.80
CA ILE A 305 -11.37 -9.47 -42.83
C ILE A 305 -11.36 -10.73 -43.71
N SER A 306 -11.65 -11.91 -43.14
CA SER A 306 -11.69 -13.16 -43.91
C SER A 306 -12.95 -13.32 -44.78
N GLU A 307 -14.05 -12.67 -44.40
CA GLU A 307 -15.29 -12.64 -45.21
C GLU A 307 -15.25 -11.57 -46.31
N ALA A 308 -14.26 -10.68 -46.29
CA ALA A 308 -14.03 -9.63 -47.28
C ALA A 308 -12.98 -10.00 -48.37
N GLU A 309 -12.33 -11.16 -48.26
CA GLU A 309 -11.46 -11.78 -49.29
C GLU A 309 -12.21 -12.85 -50.10
#